data_AF-A0A8I2E505-F1
#
_entry.id   AF-A0A8I2E505-F1
#
_cell.length_a   1.000
_cell.length_b   1.000
_cell.length_c   1.000
_cell.angle_alpha   90.00
_cell.angle_beta   90.00
_cell.angle_gamma   90.00
#
_symmetry.space_group_name_H-M   'P 1'
#
loop_
_entity.id
_entity.type
_entity.pdbx_description
1 polymer ?
#
loop_
_entity_poly.entity_id
_entity_poly.type
_entity_poly.pdbx_seq_one_letter_code
_entity_poly.pdbx_strand_id
1 'polypeptide(L)' 'MDVPPGECRQCWTHAYDKSIHRRLRPREDCPQCVDHMKNGHGSHVVPKSKSTWW' A
#
# COMPACT_ATOMS: atom_id res chain seq x y z
N MET A 1 -5.10 -11.61 -5.75
CA MET A 1 -3.71 -11.26 -6.06
C MET A 1 -2.98 -11.12 -4.74
N ASP A 2 -1.85 -11.78 -4.59
CA ASP A 2 -1.04 -11.69 -3.38
C ASP A 2 -0.09 -10.48 -3.49
N VAL A 3 0.07 -9.72 -2.40
CA VAL A 3 0.94 -8.54 -2.36
C VAL A 3 2.37 -9.03 -2.24
N PRO A 4 3.29 -8.64 -3.13
CA PRO A 4 4.63 -9.20 -3.13
C PRO A 4 5.39 -8.90 -1.83
N PRO A 5 6.26 -9.82 -1.38
CA PRO A 5 7.07 -9.62 -0.19
C PRO A 5 7.93 -8.36 -0.30
N GLY A 6 7.83 -7.48 0.70
CA GLY A 6 8.49 -6.17 0.73
C GLY A 6 7.62 -5.01 0.24
N GLU A 7 6.43 -5.27 -0.30
CA GLU A 7 5.47 -4.22 -0.66
C GLU A 7 4.42 -3.98 0.43
N CYS A 8 3.88 -2.77 0.47
CA CYS A 8 2.78 -2.43 1.36
C CYS A 8 1.44 -2.88 0.76
N ARG A 9 0.69 -3.68 1.53
CA ARG A 9 -0.63 -4.17 1.11
C ARG A 9 -1.59 -3.06 0.74
N GLN A 10 -1.62 -1.98 1.52
CA GLN A 10 -2.54 -0.87 1.28
C GLN A 10 -2.20 -0.09 0.01
N CYS A 11 -0.91 0.21 -0.19
CA CYS A 11 -0.46 0.93 -1.39
C CYS A 11 -0.63 0.10 -2.64
N TRP A 12 -0.35 -1.20 -2.54
CA TRP A 12 -0.60 -2.14 -3.62
C TRP A 12 -2.09 -2.17 -3.98
N THR A 13 -2.99 -2.29 -3.00
CA THR A 13 -4.44 -2.24 -3.26
C THR A 13 -4.86 -0.91 -3.90
N HIS A 14 -4.35 0.24 -3.45
CA HIS A 14 -4.65 1.55 -4.06
C HIS A 14 -4.15 1.69 -5.50
N ALA A 15 -3.08 0.98 -5.87
CA ALA A 15 -2.55 0.98 -7.24
C ALA A 15 -3.43 0.17 -8.21
N TYR A 16 -4.00 -0.95 -7.76
CA TYR A 16 -4.81 -1.84 -8.61
C TYR A 16 -6.31 -1.58 -8.52
N ASP A 17 -6.82 -1.17 -7.36
CA ASP A 17 -8.25 -0.92 -7.14
C ASP A 17 -8.59 0.57 -7.25
N LYS A 18 -8.97 0.95 -8.47
CA LYS A 18 -9.43 2.31 -8.80
C LYS A 18 -10.76 2.67 -8.13
N SER A 19 -11.51 1.68 -7.64
CA SER A 19 -12.82 1.93 -6.99
C SER A 19 -12.67 2.68 -5.66
N ILE A 20 -11.51 2.57 -5.01
CA ILE A 20 -11.18 3.28 -3.77
C ILE A 20 -11.20 4.80 -3.99
N HIS A 21 -10.77 5.23 -5.18
CA HIS A 21 -10.77 6.64 -5.58
C HIS A 21 -12.09 7.10 -6.21
N ARG A 22 -13.10 6.23 -6.31
CA ARG A 22 -14.40 6.57 -6.92
C ARG A 22 -15.11 7.72 -6.20
N ARG A 23 -14.88 7.88 -4.89
CA ARG A 23 -15.46 8.96 -4.08
C ARG A 23 -14.59 10.22 -4.01
N LEU A 24 -13.35 10.16 -4.48
CA LEU A 24 -12.45 11.31 -4.48
C LEU A 24 -12.86 12.27 -5.61
N ARG A 25 -12.72 13.56 -5.36
CA ARG A 25 -12.94 14.57 -6.39
C ARG A 25 -11.79 14.54 -7.40
N PRO A 26 -12.02 15.05 -8.62
CA PRO A 26 -10.93 15.25 -9.57
C PRO A 26 -9.82 16.07 -8.92
N ARG A 27 -8.57 15.55 -8.96
CA ARG A 27 -7.36 16.15 -8.37
C ARG A 27 -7.31 16.20 -6.83
N GLU A 28 -8.16 15.45 -6.14
CA GLU A 28 -8.07 15.28 -4.69
C GLU A 28 -7.05 14.20 -4.35
N ASP A 29 -6.06 14.55 -3.52
CA ASP A 29 -5.10 13.58 -3.00
C ASP A 29 -5.79 12.62 -2.04
N CYS A 30 -5.55 11.33 -2.23
CA CYS A 30 -6.10 10.31 -1.36
C CYS A 30 -5.52 10.47 0.06
N PRO A 31 -6.35 10.73 1.09
CA PRO A 31 -5.85 10.98 2.44
C PRO A 31 -5.09 9.78 3.00
N GLN A 32 -5.48 8.56 2.62
CA GLN A 32 -4.76 7.35 3.01
C GLN A 32 -3.36 7.27 2.38
N CYS A 33 -3.16 7.72 1.14
CA CYS A 33 -1.84 7.74 0.51
C CYS A 33 -0.95 8.81 1.13
N VAL A 34 -1.51 9.99 1.39
CA VAL A 34 -0.79 11.10 2.04
C VAL A 34 -0.39 10.72 3.46
N ASP A 35 -1.31 10.11 4.21
CA ASP A 35 -1.03 9.55 5.54
C ASP A 35 0.10 8.51 5.48
N HIS A 36 0.03 7.57 4.53
CA HIS A 36 1.08 6.57 4.32
C HIS A 36 2.44 7.18 4.03
N MET A 37 2.48 8.23 3.20
CA MET A 37 3.72 8.91 2.85
C MET A 37 4.33 9.67 4.05
N LYS A 38 3.49 10.18 4.96
CA LYS A 38 3.94 10.94 6.14
C LYS A 38 4.28 10.05 7.34
N ASN A 39 3.48 9.04 7.59
CA ASN A 39 3.56 8.17 8.78
C ASN A 39 4.29 6.84 8.49
N GLY A 40 4.55 6.54 7.22
CA GLY A 40 5.23 5.33 6.78
C GLY A 40 4.31 4.11 6.65
N HIS A 41 4.88 3.00 6.17
CA HIS A 41 4.11 1.79 5.82
C HIS A 41 3.90 0.78 6.95
N GLY A 42 4.46 1.05 8.13
CA GLY A 42 4.23 0.29 9.37
C GLY A 42 4.23 -1.23 9.19
N SER A 43 3.22 -1.88 9.79
CA SER A 43 2.97 -3.33 9.72
C SER A 43 2.25 -3.77 8.43
N HIS A 44 1.91 -2.85 7.54
CA HIS A 44 1.23 -3.15 6.28
C HIS A 44 2.21 -3.62 5.19
N VAL A 45 3.51 -3.49 5.43
CA VAL A 45 4.57 -4.08 4.60
C VAL A 45 4.54 -5.58 4.76
N VAL A 46 4.39 -6.31 3.66
CA VAL A 46 4.53 -7.76 3.65
C VAL A 46 5.98 -8.07 4.02
N PRO A 47 6.25 -8.82 5.09
CA PRO A 47 7.61 -9.17 5.45
C PRO A 47 8.26 -9.89 4.28
N LYS A 48 9.45 -9.42 3.85
CA LYS A 48 10.27 -10.19 2.93
C LYS A 48 10.54 -11.53 3.59
N SER A 49 10.24 -12.63 2.90
CA SER A 49 10.57 -13.96 3.39
C SER A 49 12.03 -13.92 3.81
N LYS A 50 12.31 -14.11 5.10
CA LYS A 50 13.68 -14.23 5.58
C LYS A 50 14.25 -15.40 4.79
N SER A 51 15.24 -15.14 3.95
CA SER A 51 16.06 -16.18 3.36
C SER A 51 16.75 -16.87 4.53
N THR A 52 16.13 -17.88 5.12
CA THR A 52 16.78 -18.80 6.04
C THR A 52 17.72 -19.63 5.20
N TRP A 53 18.90 -19.07 4.96
CA TRP A 53 20.07 -19.88 4.69
C TRP A 53 20.71 -20.18 6.04
N TRP A 54 20.73 -21.49 6.30
CA TRP A 54 21.38 -22.26 7.35
C TRP A 54 22.78 -21.77 7.71
#